data_AF-A0A4Y7Q3F9-F1
#
_entry.id   AF-A0A4Y7Q3F9-F1
#
_cell.length_a   1.000
_cell.length_b   1.000
_cell.length_c   1.000
_cell.angle_alpha   90.00
_cell.angle_beta   90.00
_cell.angle_gamma   90.00
#
_symmetry.space_group_name_H-M   'P 1'
#
loop_
_entity.id
_entity.type
_entity.pdbx_description
1 polymer ?
#
loop_
_entity_poly.entity_id
_entity_poly.type
_entity_poly.pdbx_seq_one_letter_code
_entity_poly.pdbx_strand_id
1 'polypeptide(L)'
;MNTFTSLLTYLIRCNSDVTSLLSGTAIKAVISYVTDYITKSPLKTYTIFDAVRSIFDKNSEFLNGSSSQKEKARLILTKIVNSLTGKMEIGAPMACAYLLGHKDHYTSHRFEPFSWKSFVREAMRPWHPDNNDNIVGFTDKVTVRKSEDGKYIGISPVFDYIYRPKIYEDVNLYDWIRRSRKKAMSKKRKEELKELQNEEENERNIHIKDEEDNDTQFAAEHPQSKTHEVKLVKEKFGVVPNFIGGQPPRKDQGNREYYCATM
;
A
#
# COMPACT_ATOMS: atom_id res chain seq x y z
N MET A 1 -38.78 -29.41 -5.73
CA MET A 1 -39.45 -28.30 -6.44
C MET A 1 -38.59 -27.06 -6.16
N ASN A 2 -38.00 -26.42 -7.19
CA ASN A 2 -37.23 -25.20 -6.97
C ASN A 2 -38.20 -24.08 -6.57
N THR A 3 -38.15 -23.64 -5.32
CA THR A 3 -38.98 -22.56 -4.80
C THR A 3 -38.42 -21.23 -5.27
N PHE A 4 -39.14 -20.57 -6.17
CA PHE A 4 -38.79 -19.26 -6.69
C PHE A 4 -39.04 -18.15 -5.65
N THR A 5 -38.08 -17.25 -5.48
CA THR A 5 -38.21 -16.09 -4.59
C THR A 5 -38.27 -14.80 -5.41
N SER A 6 -39.46 -14.22 -5.56
CA SER A 6 -39.70 -13.07 -6.44
C SER A 6 -38.80 -11.87 -6.16
N LEU A 7 -38.53 -11.57 -4.89
CA LEU A 7 -37.64 -10.48 -4.49
C LEU A 7 -36.20 -10.72 -4.99
N LEU A 8 -35.72 -11.95 -4.83
CA LEU A 8 -34.35 -12.30 -5.14
C LEU A 8 -34.12 -12.34 -6.66
N THR A 9 -35.08 -12.87 -7.41
CA THR A 9 -35.03 -12.82 -8.88
C THR A 9 -35.15 -11.40 -9.41
N TYR A 10 -35.98 -10.56 -8.81
CA TYR A 10 -36.07 -9.14 -9.19
C TYR A 10 -34.73 -8.41 -8.99
N LEU A 11 -34.05 -8.67 -7.88
CA LEU A 11 -32.75 -8.04 -7.56
C LEU A 11 -31.60 -8.57 -8.42
N ILE A 12 -31.49 -9.88 -8.58
CA ILE A 12 -30.34 -10.53 -9.24
C ILE A 12 -30.51 -10.57 -10.76
N ARG A 13 -31.75 -10.49 -11.27
CA ARG A 13 -32.11 -10.51 -12.71
C ARG A 13 -31.53 -11.71 -13.48
N CYS A 14 -31.21 -12.80 -12.79
CA CYS A 14 -30.80 -14.06 -13.40
C CYS A 14 -31.36 -15.25 -12.62
N ASN A 15 -31.20 -16.45 -13.18
CA ASN A 15 -31.63 -17.67 -12.51
C ASN A 15 -30.72 -17.93 -11.29
N SER A 16 -31.31 -17.93 -10.11
CA SER A 16 -30.58 -17.97 -8.83
C SER A 16 -31.05 -19.17 -8.01
N ASP A 17 -30.10 -19.99 -7.56
CA ASP A 17 -30.33 -21.04 -6.57
C ASP A 17 -29.66 -20.63 -5.25
N VAL A 18 -30.44 -20.58 -4.17
CA VAL A 18 -29.98 -20.06 -2.87
C VAL A 18 -30.16 -21.14 -1.81
N THR A 19 -29.06 -21.44 -1.12
CA THR A 19 -29.05 -22.35 0.04
C THR A 19 -28.73 -21.56 1.31
N SER A 20 -29.57 -21.70 2.33
CA SER A 20 -29.31 -21.11 3.66
C SER A 20 -28.28 -21.94 4.41
N LEU A 21 -27.18 -21.32 4.82
CA LEU A 21 -26.13 -21.95 5.64
C LEU A 21 -26.32 -21.57 7.11
N LEU A 22 -26.89 -22.49 7.90
CA LEU A 22 -27.24 -22.24 9.31
C LEU A 22 -26.10 -22.55 10.30
N SER A 23 -24.97 -23.10 9.83
CA SER A 23 -23.82 -23.47 10.68
C SER A 23 -22.56 -22.71 10.29
N GLY A 24 -21.86 -22.16 11.29
CA GLY A 24 -20.58 -21.48 11.09
C GLY A 24 -19.51 -22.37 10.46
N THR A 25 -19.54 -23.68 10.74
CA THR A 25 -18.61 -24.66 10.12
C THR A 25 -18.92 -24.85 8.64
N ALA A 26 -20.21 -24.93 8.28
CA ALA A 26 -20.64 -25.03 6.89
C ALA A 26 -20.27 -23.77 6.10
N ILE A 27 -20.45 -22.59 6.69
CA ILE A 27 -20.04 -21.31 6.09
C ILE A 27 -18.53 -21.30 5.82
N LYS A 28 -17.70 -21.65 6.81
CA LYS A 28 -16.24 -21.71 6.62
C LYS A 28 -15.83 -22.68 5.52
N ALA A 29 -16.43 -23.87 5.48
CA ALA A 29 -16.13 -24.87 4.46
C ALA A 29 -16.50 -24.39 3.05
N VAL A 30 -17.68 -23.80 2.88
CA VAL A 30 -18.14 -23.25 1.59
C VAL A 30 -17.25 -22.07 1.16
N ILE A 31 -16.93 -21.14 2.07
CA ILE A 31 -16.04 -20.01 1.75
C ILE A 31 -14.66 -20.52 1.32
N SER A 32 -14.07 -21.50 2.03
CA SER A 32 -12.79 -22.09 1.66
C SER A 32 -12.86 -22.71 0.27
N TYR A 33 -13.88 -23.52 -0.01
CA TYR A 33 -14.07 -24.18 -1.30
C TYR A 33 -14.24 -23.18 -2.45
N VAL A 34 -15.08 -22.16 -2.27
CA VAL A 34 -15.28 -21.10 -3.27
C VAL A 34 -13.99 -20.32 -3.50
N THR A 35 -13.26 -20.01 -2.42
CA THR A 35 -11.97 -19.31 -2.50
C THR A 35 -10.94 -20.16 -3.26
N ASP A 36 -10.84 -21.46 -2.97
CA ASP A 36 -9.95 -22.39 -3.68
C ASP A 36 -10.28 -22.46 -5.18
N TYR A 37 -11.57 -22.39 -5.54
CA TYR A 37 -12.01 -22.41 -6.93
C TYR A 37 -11.66 -21.09 -7.65
N ILE A 38 -11.94 -19.94 -7.02
CA ILE A 38 -11.65 -18.62 -7.57
C ILE A 38 -10.14 -18.38 -7.69
N THR A 39 -9.37 -18.81 -6.70
CA THR A 39 -7.90 -18.63 -6.66
C THR A 39 -7.14 -19.68 -7.47
N LYS A 40 -7.84 -20.62 -8.10
CA LYS A 40 -7.24 -21.63 -8.96
C LYS A 40 -6.52 -20.95 -10.12
N SER A 41 -5.21 -21.13 -10.18
CA SER A 41 -4.39 -20.56 -11.26
C SER A 41 -4.91 -21.03 -12.62
N PRO A 42 -5.17 -20.12 -13.58
CA PRO A 42 -5.64 -20.47 -14.91
C PRO A 42 -4.57 -21.26 -15.69
N LEU A 43 -3.30 -21.02 -15.39
CA LEU A 43 -2.16 -21.77 -15.93
C LEU A 43 -1.54 -22.65 -14.86
N LYS A 44 -1.39 -23.94 -15.18
CA LYS A 44 -0.63 -24.85 -14.32
C LYS A 44 0.86 -24.63 -14.51
N THR A 45 1.63 -24.77 -13.44
CA THR A 45 3.08 -24.49 -13.43
C THR A 45 3.85 -25.28 -14.48
N TYR A 46 3.49 -26.55 -14.73
CA TYR A 46 4.16 -27.36 -15.76
C TYR A 46 3.95 -26.79 -17.17
N THR A 47 2.79 -26.20 -17.45
CA THR A 47 2.47 -25.58 -18.75
C THR A 47 3.33 -24.33 -18.99
N ILE A 48 3.63 -23.60 -17.92
CA ILE A 48 4.54 -22.46 -17.94
C ILE A 48 5.96 -22.94 -18.26
N PHE A 49 6.46 -23.94 -17.53
CA PHE A 49 7.79 -24.50 -17.76
C PHE A 49 7.96 -25.11 -19.15
N ASP A 50 6.93 -25.79 -19.66
CA ASP A 50 6.93 -26.34 -21.00
C ASP A 50 6.97 -25.24 -22.09
N ALA A 51 6.23 -24.15 -21.91
CA ALA A 51 6.30 -22.99 -22.80
C ALA A 51 7.71 -22.37 -22.82
N VAL A 52 8.30 -22.20 -21.64
CA VAL A 52 9.66 -21.68 -21.49
C VAL A 52 10.66 -22.61 -22.20
N ARG A 53 10.61 -23.91 -21.90
CA ARG A 53 11.50 -24.92 -22.52
C ARG A 53 11.40 -24.92 -24.04
N SER A 54 10.18 -24.96 -24.59
CA SER A 54 9.96 -24.94 -26.04
C SER A 54 10.58 -23.72 -26.71
N ILE A 55 10.55 -22.55 -26.05
CA ILE A 55 11.13 -21.32 -26.58
C ILE A 55 12.66 -21.34 -26.47
N PHE A 56 13.22 -21.87 -25.38
CA PHE A 56 14.66 -22.04 -25.27
C PHE A 56 15.20 -22.98 -26.35
N ASP A 57 14.57 -24.14 -26.55
CA ASP A 57 14.99 -25.13 -27.54
C ASP A 57 14.95 -24.55 -28.97
N LYS A 58 13.88 -23.81 -29.31
CA LYS A 58 13.69 -23.15 -30.63
C LYS A 58 14.62 -21.97 -30.89
N ASN A 59 15.22 -21.37 -29.85
CA ASN A 59 16.10 -20.20 -29.97
C ASN A 59 17.55 -20.51 -29.55
N SER A 60 17.91 -21.79 -29.47
CA SER A 60 19.25 -22.26 -29.09
C SER A 60 20.35 -21.71 -30.01
N GLU A 61 20.12 -21.67 -31.32
CA GLU A 61 21.05 -21.09 -32.29
C GLU A 61 21.26 -19.58 -32.11
N PHE A 62 20.18 -18.84 -31.83
CA PHE A 62 20.24 -17.40 -31.58
C PHE A 62 20.89 -17.06 -30.23
N LEU A 63 20.69 -17.90 -29.22
CA LEU A 63 21.36 -17.81 -27.92
C LEU A 63 22.88 -17.92 -28.07
N ASN A 64 23.34 -18.78 -28.98
CA ASN A 64 24.75 -18.99 -29.31
C ASN A 64 25.34 -17.93 -30.26
N GLY A 65 24.52 -17.01 -30.79
CA GLY A 65 24.95 -15.94 -31.70
C GLY A 65 25.76 -14.83 -31.01
N SER A 66 26.18 -13.81 -31.77
CA SER A 66 27.03 -12.70 -31.29
C SER A 66 26.27 -11.48 -30.73
N SER A 67 24.93 -11.50 -30.71
CA SER A 67 24.12 -10.35 -30.24
C SER A 67 24.38 -10.02 -28.76
N SER A 68 24.12 -8.76 -28.38
CA SER A 68 24.22 -8.31 -27.00
C SER A 68 23.32 -9.13 -26.07
N GLN A 69 23.83 -9.49 -24.89
CA GLN A 69 23.10 -10.27 -23.88
C GLN A 69 21.75 -9.63 -23.52
N LYS A 70 21.68 -8.29 -23.52
CA LYS A 70 20.47 -7.54 -23.21
C LYS A 70 19.39 -7.71 -24.28
N GLU A 71 19.77 -7.75 -25.55
CA GLU A 71 18.84 -7.95 -26.67
C GLU A 71 18.32 -9.39 -26.70
N LYS A 72 19.21 -10.36 -26.45
CA LYS A 72 18.84 -11.77 -26.31
C LYS A 72 17.81 -11.99 -25.22
N ALA A 73 18.07 -11.43 -24.03
CA ALA A 73 17.15 -11.53 -22.90
C ALA A 73 15.78 -10.90 -23.21
N ARG A 74 15.76 -9.71 -23.82
CA ARG A 74 14.52 -9.03 -24.19
C ARG A 74 13.69 -9.85 -25.17
N LEU A 75 14.33 -10.41 -26.20
CA LEU A 75 13.65 -11.21 -27.23
C LEU A 75 13.07 -12.51 -26.66
N ILE A 76 13.83 -13.22 -25.82
CA ILE A 76 13.36 -14.45 -25.17
C ILE A 76 12.19 -14.16 -24.24
N LEU A 77 12.30 -13.15 -23.39
CA LEU A 77 11.21 -12.74 -22.50
C LEU A 77 9.95 -12.37 -23.30
N THR A 78 10.10 -11.64 -24.40
CA THR A 78 8.97 -11.27 -25.27
C THR A 78 8.32 -12.52 -25.87
N LYS A 79 9.09 -13.49 -26.36
CA LYS A 79 8.56 -14.75 -26.90
C LYS A 79 7.86 -15.58 -25.82
N ILE A 80 8.42 -15.64 -24.60
CA ILE A 80 7.82 -16.34 -23.46
C ILE A 80 6.49 -15.70 -23.10
N VAL A 81 6.46 -14.37 -22.94
CA VAL A 81 5.23 -13.62 -22.64
C VAL A 81 4.18 -13.89 -23.72
N ASN A 82 4.51 -13.73 -24.99
CA ASN A 82 3.56 -13.96 -26.09
C ASN A 82 3.02 -15.40 -26.11
N SER A 83 3.87 -16.39 -25.86
CA SER A 83 3.43 -17.79 -25.80
C SER A 83 2.55 -18.07 -24.59
N LEU A 84 2.86 -17.48 -23.42
CA LEU A 84 2.04 -17.62 -22.23
C LEU A 84 0.70 -16.91 -22.40
N THR A 85 0.68 -15.70 -22.96
CA THR A 85 -0.55 -14.96 -23.26
C THR A 85 -1.47 -15.77 -24.17
N GLY A 86 -0.95 -16.44 -25.18
CA GLY A 86 -1.75 -17.32 -26.06
C GLY A 86 -2.30 -18.59 -25.37
N LYS A 87 -1.71 -19.01 -24.24
CA LYS A 87 -2.20 -20.14 -23.42
C LYS A 87 -3.12 -19.68 -22.28
N MET A 88 -3.30 -18.38 -22.08
CA MET A 88 -4.23 -17.83 -21.10
C MET A 88 -5.59 -17.60 -21.74
N GLU A 89 -6.61 -18.27 -21.22
CA GLU A 89 -8.00 -18.00 -21.57
C GLU A 89 -8.63 -17.14 -20.47
N ILE A 90 -9.30 -16.07 -20.87
CA ILE A 90 -10.14 -15.27 -19.97
C ILE A 90 -11.60 -15.59 -20.27
N GLY A 91 -12.42 -15.76 -19.23
CA GLY A 91 -13.84 -15.96 -19.42
C GLY A 91 -14.48 -14.74 -20.10
N ALA A 92 -15.34 -14.96 -21.09
CA ALA A 92 -16.01 -13.87 -21.82
C ALA A 92 -16.68 -12.83 -20.90
N PRO A 93 -17.36 -13.20 -19.79
CA PRO A 93 -17.91 -12.23 -18.86
C PRO A 93 -16.85 -11.32 -18.20
N MET A 94 -15.67 -11.87 -17.87
CA MET A 94 -14.55 -11.13 -17.30
C MET A 94 -13.96 -10.15 -18.32
N ALA A 95 -13.82 -10.60 -19.57
CA ALA A 95 -13.39 -9.74 -20.67
C ALA A 95 -14.37 -8.57 -20.90
N CYS A 96 -15.67 -8.85 -20.93
CA CYS A 96 -16.70 -7.81 -21.06
C CYS A 96 -16.70 -6.83 -19.88
N ALA A 97 -16.58 -7.33 -18.64
CA ALA A 97 -16.50 -6.46 -17.46
C ALA A 97 -15.28 -5.53 -17.52
N TYR A 98 -14.13 -6.06 -17.96
CA TYR A 98 -12.91 -5.28 -18.14
C TYR A 98 -13.07 -4.21 -19.24
N LEU A 99 -13.64 -4.58 -20.40
CA LEU A 99 -13.88 -3.65 -21.51
C LEU A 99 -14.87 -2.54 -21.15
N LEU A 100 -15.86 -2.83 -20.29
CA LEU A 100 -16.81 -1.86 -19.76
C LEU A 100 -16.24 -0.99 -18.62
N GLY A 101 -14.98 -1.21 -18.22
CA GLY A 101 -14.34 -0.48 -17.12
C GLY A 101 -14.94 -0.79 -15.74
N HIS A 102 -15.61 -1.93 -15.60
CA HIS A 102 -16.10 -2.38 -14.30
C HIS A 102 -14.92 -2.77 -13.41
N LYS A 103 -15.03 -2.49 -12.11
CA LYS A 103 -14.05 -2.96 -11.13
C LYS A 103 -14.13 -4.48 -11.01
N ASP A 104 -12.99 -5.12 -10.86
CA ASP A 104 -12.82 -6.56 -10.67
C ASP A 104 -13.08 -7.02 -9.23
N HIS A 105 -13.33 -6.08 -8.31
CA HIS A 105 -13.56 -6.37 -6.90
C HIS A 105 -14.55 -5.41 -6.25
N TYR A 106 -15.22 -5.89 -5.20
CA TYR A 106 -16.00 -5.09 -4.28
C TYR A 106 -15.23 -4.99 -2.97
N THR A 107 -14.94 -3.77 -2.53
CA THR A 107 -14.27 -3.51 -1.24
C THR A 107 -15.11 -2.56 -0.40
N SER A 108 -15.45 -2.98 0.81
CA SER A 108 -16.07 -2.09 1.81
C SER A 108 -15.04 -1.10 2.38
N HIS A 109 -13.80 -1.55 2.51
CA HIS A 109 -12.69 -0.79 3.07
C HIS A 109 -11.48 -0.86 2.14
N ARG A 110 -10.67 0.19 2.15
CA ARG A 110 -9.38 0.22 1.47
C ARG A 110 -8.29 -0.13 2.46
N PHE A 111 -7.51 -1.15 2.13
CA PHE A 111 -6.39 -1.58 2.96
C PHE A 111 -5.10 -0.93 2.45
N GLU A 112 -4.30 -0.38 3.35
CA GLU A 112 -3.01 0.22 3.00
C GLU A 112 -1.87 -0.47 3.75
N PRO A 113 -0.78 -0.85 3.07
CA PRO A 113 0.32 -1.54 3.71
C PRO A 113 1.02 -0.67 4.76
N PHE A 114 1.16 -1.17 5.99
CA PHE A 114 1.72 -0.45 7.12
C PHE A 114 2.90 -1.23 7.75
N SER A 115 4.11 -0.69 7.63
CA SER A 115 5.32 -1.26 8.25
C SER A 115 5.47 -0.78 9.70
N TRP A 116 4.80 -1.46 10.62
CA TRP A 116 4.69 -1.03 12.02
C TRP A 116 6.02 -1.09 12.78
N LYS A 117 6.90 -2.03 12.44
CA LYS A 117 8.19 -2.24 13.12
C LYS A 117 9.14 -1.04 13.03
N SER A 118 9.07 -0.26 11.96
CA SER A 118 9.89 0.96 11.82
C SER A 118 9.53 2.00 12.89
N PHE A 119 8.25 2.10 13.26
CA PHE A 119 7.79 3.00 14.33
C PHE A 119 8.22 2.53 15.71
N VAL A 120 8.10 1.23 15.98
CA VAL A 120 8.52 0.64 17.27
C VAL A 120 10.02 0.80 17.49
N ARG A 121 10.83 0.62 16.43
CA ARG A 121 12.28 0.84 16.49
C ARG A 121 12.61 2.27 16.90
N GLU A 122 11.94 3.25 16.30
CA GLU A 122 12.19 4.66 16.62
C GLU A 122 11.74 5.01 18.04
N ALA A 123 10.64 4.41 18.53
CA ALA A 123 10.21 4.55 19.92
C ALA A 123 11.20 3.94 20.92
N MET A 124 11.88 2.84 20.55
CA MET A 124 12.92 2.20 21.37
C MET A 124 14.29 2.87 21.29
N ARG A 125 14.54 3.67 20.24
CA ARG A 125 15.86 4.26 19.96
C ARG A 125 16.46 5.05 21.14
N PRO A 126 15.70 5.85 21.91
CA PRO A 126 16.25 6.56 23.07
C PRO A 126 16.75 5.64 24.19
N TRP A 127 16.19 4.43 24.29
CA TRP A 127 16.44 3.48 25.38
C TRP A 127 17.53 2.47 25.03
N HIS A 128 17.75 2.20 23.73
CA HIS A 128 18.71 1.22 23.24
C HIS A 128 19.51 1.75 22.04
N PRO A 129 20.41 2.73 22.25
CA PRO A 129 21.18 3.35 21.16
C PRO A 129 22.12 2.36 20.44
N ASP A 130 22.61 1.34 21.14
CA ASP A 130 23.62 0.39 20.64
C ASP A 130 23.03 -0.84 19.93
N ASN A 131 21.70 -1.00 19.94
CA ASN A 131 21.03 -2.24 19.52
C ASN A 131 20.36 -2.12 18.13
N ASN A 132 20.91 -1.24 17.28
CA ASN A 132 20.34 -0.90 15.97
C ASN A 132 20.20 -2.10 15.01
N ASP A 133 21.04 -3.13 15.20
CA ASP A 133 21.08 -4.33 14.33
C ASP A 133 20.34 -5.56 14.91
N ASN A 134 20.13 -5.62 16.23
CA ASN A 134 19.61 -6.83 16.90
C ASN A 134 18.11 -6.80 17.18
N ILE A 135 17.46 -5.64 17.08
CA ILE A 135 16.00 -5.55 17.19
C ILE A 135 15.40 -5.90 15.81
N VAL A 136 15.35 -7.22 15.56
CA VAL A 136 14.49 -7.88 14.58
C VAL A 136 14.84 -7.63 13.11
N GLY A 137 15.99 -8.14 12.65
CA GLY A 137 16.21 -8.72 11.29
C GLY A 137 15.72 -7.97 10.04
N PHE A 138 15.39 -6.69 10.13
CA PHE A 138 14.80 -5.89 9.07
C PHE A 138 15.64 -4.63 8.89
N THR A 139 16.23 -4.50 7.71
CA THR A 139 16.87 -3.27 7.25
C THR A 139 15.77 -2.25 6.93
N ASP A 140 15.86 -1.06 7.53
CA ASP A 140 14.88 -0.02 7.28
C ASP A 140 15.01 0.45 5.82
N LYS A 141 13.97 0.23 5.03
CA LYS A 141 13.97 0.62 3.61
C LYS A 141 13.62 2.08 3.51
N VAL A 142 14.63 2.93 3.69
CA VAL A 142 14.50 4.36 3.49
C VAL A 142 14.46 4.66 1.99
N THR A 143 13.46 5.41 1.54
CA THR A 143 13.42 5.88 0.16
C THR A 143 14.30 7.11 0.04
N VAL A 144 15.43 6.99 -0.63
CA VAL A 144 16.33 8.12 -0.89
C VAL A 144 15.79 8.94 -2.07
N ARG A 145 15.51 10.22 -1.84
CA ARG A 145 15.18 11.18 -2.92
C ARG A 145 16.21 12.29 -2.97
N LYS A 146 16.49 12.77 -4.18
CA LYS A 146 17.31 13.96 -4.41
C LYS A 146 16.42 15.20 -4.23
N SER A 147 16.80 16.09 -3.32
CA SER A 147 16.14 17.38 -3.11
C SER A 147 16.43 18.36 -4.26
N GLU A 148 15.67 19.45 -4.34
CA GLU A 148 15.91 20.56 -5.28
C GLU A 148 17.32 21.15 -5.10
N ASP A 149 17.87 21.15 -3.88
CA ASP A 149 19.22 21.64 -3.55
C ASP A 149 20.35 20.63 -3.86
N GLY A 150 20.05 19.51 -4.53
CA GLY A 150 21.04 18.49 -4.90
C GLY A 150 21.49 17.55 -3.78
N LYS A 151 21.09 17.78 -2.52
CA LYS A 151 21.30 16.85 -1.39
C LYS A 151 20.38 15.63 -1.46
N TYR A 152 20.88 14.48 -1.03
CA TYR A 152 20.09 13.26 -0.87
C TYR A 152 19.41 13.25 0.50
N ILE A 153 18.09 13.05 0.50
CA ILE A 153 17.26 13.00 1.70
C ILE A 153 16.65 11.61 1.81
N GLY A 154 16.83 10.99 2.98
CA GLY A 154 16.12 9.76 3.35
C GLY A 154 14.69 10.08 3.77
N ILE A 155 13.71 9.49 3.08
CA ILE A 155 12.29 9.65 3.41
C ILE A 155 11.80 8.34 4.03
N SER A 156 11.25 8.47 5.24
CA SER A 156 10.59 7.39 5.97
C SER A 156 9.21 7.87 6.44
N PRO A 157 8.16 7.04 6.35
CA PRO A 157 6.84 7.34 6.91
C PRO A 157 6.85 7.64 8.41
N VAL A 158 7.90 7.21 9.12
CA VAL A 158 8.06 7.47 10.55
C VAL A 158 8.25 8.97 10.81
N PHE A 159 9.03 9.66 9.96
CA PHE A 159 9.24 11.10 10.08
C PHE A 159 7.95 11.91 9.90
N ASP A 160 7.01 11.42 9.07
CA ASP A 160 5.73 12.08 8.86
C ASP A 160 4.91 12.13 10.17
N TYR A 161 5.04 11.12 11.05
CA TYR A 161 4.34 11.08 12.34
C TYR A 161 5.08 11.83 13.46
N ILE A 162 6.42 11.73 13.51
CA ILE A 162 7.25 12.43 14.52
C ILE A 162 7.09 13.93 14.37
N TYR A 163 7.23 14.42 13.14
CA TYR A 163 7.23 15.85 12.84
C TYR A 163 5.85 16.33 12.35
N ARG A 164 4.78 15.70 12.84
CA ARG A 164 3.39 16.07 12.51
C ARG A 164 3.07 17.51 12.95
N PRO A 165 2.13 18.19 12.27
CA PRO A 165 1.67 19.51 12.69
C PRO A 165 1.13 19.53 14.12
N LYS A 166 1.27 20.67 14.83
CA LYS A 166 0.89 20.81 16.25
C LYS A 166 -0.58 20.50 16.53
N ILE A 167 -1.50 20.81 15.61
CA ILE A 167 -2.92 20.44 15.76
C ILE A 167 -3.12 18.94 15.95
N TYR A 168 -2.25 18.13 15.34
CA TYR A 168 -2.37 16.67 15.35
C TYR A 168 -1.51 16.03 16.44
N GLU A 169 -1.05 16.78 17.44
CA GLU A 169 -0.24 16.24 18.53
C GLU A 169 -0.97 15.14 19.32
N ASP A 170 -2.27 15.32 19.57
CA ASP A 170 -3.10 14.35 20.30
C ASP A 170 -3.53 13.12 19.47
N VAL A 171 -3.21 13.09 18.19
CA VAL A 171 -3.65 12.01 17.29
C VAL A 171 -2.73 10.80 17.45
N ASN A 172 -3.30 9.69 17.90
CA ASN A 172 -2.58 8.43 18.02
C ASN A 172 -2.08 7.92 16.65
N LEU A 173 -1.07 7.04 16.67
CA LEU A 173 -0.45 6.51 15.46
C LEU A 173 -1.44 5.77 14.56
N TYR A 174 -2.39 5.03 15.14
CA TYR A 174 -3.37 4.26 14.38
C TYR A 174 -4.27 5.18 13.55
N ASP A 175 -4.86 6.21 14.16
CA ASP A 175 -5.72 7.18 13.50
C ASP A 175 -4.95 8.07 12.53
N TRP A 176 -3.67 8.37 12.84
CA TRP A 176 -2.77 9.02 11.90
C TRP A 176 -2.60 8.20 10.62
N ILE A 177 -2.24 6.91 10.70
CA ILE A 177 -2.05 6.07 9.52
C ILE A 177 -3.36 5.89 8.74
N ARG A 178 -4.50 5.82 9.44
CA ARG A 178 -5.82 5.71 8.79
C ARG A 178 -6.23 6.94 8.01
N ARG A 179 -5.96 8.13 8.56
CA ARG A 179 -6.59 9.38 8.11
C ARG A 179 -5.63 10.38 7.49
N SER A 180 -4.33 10.27 7.73
CA SER A 180 -3.35 11.19 7.16
C SER A 180 -3.26 11.06 5.65
N ARG A 181 -3.30 12.19 4.96
CA ARG A 181 -2.99 12.29 3.53
C ARG A 181 -1.97 13.38 3.34
N LYS A 182 -0.81 12.96 2.86
CA LYS A 182 0.28 13.83 2.47
C LYS A 182 0.08 14.30 1.04
N LYS A 183 0.17 15.60 0.81
CA LYS A 183 0.02 16.22 -0.51
C LYS A 183 1.21 17.13 -0.77
N ALA A 184 1.70 17.16 -2.02
CA ALA A 184 2.69 18.14 -2.44
C ALA A 184 2.04 19.54 -2.48
N MET A 185 2.74 20.54 -1.95
CA MET A 185 2.26 21.91 -1.94
C MET A 185 2.20 22.50 -3.35
N SER A 186 1.16 23.28 -3.63
CA SER A 186 1.02 24.04 -4.88
C SER A 186 2.07 25.15 -4.95
N LYS A 187 2.50 25.54 -6.16
CA LYS A 187 3.47 26.65 -6.36
C LYS A 187 3.00 27.95 -5.71
N LYS A 188 1.72 28.30 -5.90
CA LYS A 188 1.08 29.47 -5.29
C LYS A 188 1.21 29.46 -3.77
N ARG A 189 0.98 28.30 -3.14
CA ARG A 189 1.08 28.13 -1.69
C ARG A 189 2.53 28.22 -1.19
N LYS A 190 3.50 27.73 -1.97
CA LYS A 190 4.92 27.88 -1.65
C LYS A 190 5.37 29.36 -1.69
N GLU A 191 4.77 30.18 -2.55
CA GLU A 191 5.04 31.61 -2.64
C GLU A 191 4.42 32.37 -1.46
N GLU A 192 3.13 32.12 -1.16
CA GLU A 192 2.43 32.68 0.01
C GLU A 192 3.20 32.42 1.32
N LEU A 193 3.77 31.23 1.49
CA LEU A 193 4.53 30.88 2.69
C LEU A 193 5.90 31.54 2.79
N LYS A 194 6.53 31.84 1.64
CA LYS A 194 7.79 32.59 1.63
C LYS A 194 7.54 34.06 1.96
N GLU A 195 6.41 34.61 1.53
CA GLU A 195 6.02 35.98 1.86
C GLU A 195 5.74 36.12 3.37
N LEU A 196 4.98 35.18 3.97
CA LEU A 196 4.74 35.15 5.42
C LEU A 196 6.03 34.99 6.24
N GLN A 197 6.97 34.14 5.80
CA GLN A 197 8.26 33.97 6.48
C GLN A 197 9.14 35.23 6.42
N ASN A 198 9.05 36.03 5.36
CA ASN A 198 9.78 37.29 5.25
C ASN A 198 9.14 38.41 6.09
N GLU A 199 7.82 38.36 6.32
CA GLU A 199 7.10 39.30 7.18
C GLU A 199 7.33 39.03 8.68
N GLU A 200 7.40 37.75 9.09
CA GLU A 200 7.67 37.35 10.49
C GLU A 200 9.07 37.76 10.99
N GLU A 201 10.06 37.98 10.10
CA GLU A 201 11.37 38.52 10.49
C GLU A 201 11.34 40.03 10.82
N ASN A 202 10.33 40.77 10.36
CA ASN A 202 10.27 42.23 10.50
C ASN A 202 9.26 42.76 11.53
N GLU A 203 8.29 41.97 11.98
CA GLU A 203 7.29 42.45 12.95
C GLU A 203 7.05 41.47 14.10
N ARG A 204 7.76 41.69 15.22
CA ARG A 204 7.23 41.32 16.54
C ARG A 204 6.05 42.26 16.83
N ASN A 205 4.85 41.97 16.33
CA ASN A 205 3.57 42.32 16.98
C ASN A 205 2.35 41.82 16.19
N ILE A 206 1.69 40.81 16.79
CA ILE A 206 0.24 40.60 16.90
C ILE A 206 -0.62 41.08 15.70
N HIS A 207 -0.98 40.14 14.83
CA HIS A 207 -2.35 40.08 14.30
C HIS A 207 -2.77 38.64 13.98
N ILE A 208 -3.76 38.15 14.73
CA ILE A 208 -4.50 36.92 14.51
C ILE A 208 -5.28 37.07 13.19
N LYS A 209 -4.83 36.40 12.14
CA LYS A 209 -5.59 36.17 10.91
C LYS A 209 -5.68 34.67 10.68
N ASP A 210 -6.91 34.15 10.85
CA ASP A 210 -7.43 32.87 10.39
C ASP A 210 -6.45 31.68 10.41
N GLU A 211 -6.38 31.03 11.58
CA GLU A 211 -5.52 29.89 11.93
C GLU A 211 -5.75 28.60 11.11
N GLU A 212 -6.72 28.52 10.20
CA GLU A 212 -7.04 27.24 9.55
C GLU A 212 -6.05 26.78 8.47
N ASP A 213 -5.17 27.68 7.97
CA ASP A 213 -4.45 27.43 6.72
C ASP A 213 -2.93 27.19 6.91
N ASN A 214 -2.31 27.71 7.97
CA ASN A 214 -0.89 27.48 8.26
C ASN A 214 -0.60 26.18 9.01
N ASP A 215 -1.66 25.47 9.36
CA ASP A 215 -1.67 24.56 10.49
C ASP A 215 -1.55 23.07 10.04
N THR A 216 -1.38 22.88 8.74
CA THR A 216 -1.23 21.58 8.07
C THR A 216 0.20 21.27 7.65
N GLN A 217 1.16 22.13 8.03
CA GLN A 217 2.58 21.96 7.71
C GLN A 217 3.29 21.07 8.73
N PHE A 218 4.20 20.23 8.24
CA PHE A 218 5.10 19.49 9.13
C PHE A 218 6.01 20.44 9.90
N ALA A 219 6.48 20.00 11.07
CA ALA A 219 7.47 20.74 11.84
C ALA A 219 8.75 21.02 11.02
N ALA A 220 9.46 22.10 11.34
CA ALA A 220 10.62 22.57 10.57
C ALA A 220 11.71 21.51 10.38
N GLU A 221 11.85 20.59 11.35
CA GLU A 221 12.78 19.47 11.34
C GLU A 221 12.42 18.37 10.33
N HIS A 222 11.20 18.37 9.78
CA HIS A 222 10.79 17.41 8.77
C HIS A 222 11.51 17.67 7.44
N PRO A 223 12.11 16.65 6.79
CA PRO A 223 12.82 16.84 5.53
C PRO A 223 11.96 17.35 4.37
N GLN A 224 10.64 17.30 4.50
CA GLN A 224 9.69 17.74 3.49
C GLN A 224 8.74 18.85 3.98
N SER A 225 9.03 19.52 5.10
CA SER A 225 8.22 20.63 5.62
C SER A 225 7.93 21.71 4.58
N LYS A 226 8.94 22.11 3.80
CA LYS A 226 8.82 23.13 2.74
C LYS A 226 8.11 22.65 1.46
N THR A 227 7.85 21.35 1.32
CA THR A 227 7.38 20.78 0.03
C THR A 227 6.03 20.08 0.14
N HIS A 228 5.64 19.60 1.32
CA HIS A 228 4.44 18.80 1.51
C HIS A 228 3.64 19.28 2.72
N GLU A 229 2.32 19.19 2.62
CA GLU A 229 1.37 19.42 3.70
C GLU A 229 0.65 18.10 4.05
N VAL A 230 0.11 18.00 5.27
CA VAL A 230 -0.70 16.86 5.70
C VAL A 230 -2.04 17.31 6.21
N LYS A 231 -3.09 16.63 5.72
CA LYS A 231 -4.45 16.82 6.21
C LYS A 231 -5.01 15.49 6.70
N LEU A 232 -5.74 15.53 7.82
CA LEU A 232 -6.52 14.39 8.27
C LEU A 232 -7.86 14.35 7.55
N VAL A 233 -8.13 13.25 6.87
CA VAL A 233 -9.42 13.07 6.18
C VAL A 233 -10.50 12.67 7.18
N LYS A 234 -11.76 12.97 6.84
CA LYS A 234 -12.94 12.47 7.57
C LYS A 234 -12.93 10.93 7.64
N GLU A 235 -13.49 10.40 8.72
CA GLU A 235 -13.50 8.96 9.03
C GLU A 235 -14.02 8.08 7.88
N LYS A 236 -15.03 8.55 7.15
CA LYS A 236 -15.60 7.85 5.99
C LYS A 236 -14.63 7.57 4.83
N PHE A 237 -13.49 8.25 4.80
CA PHE A 237 -12.44 8.05 3.79
C PHE A 237 -11.16 7.45 4.37
N GLY A 238 -11.23 7.00 5.63
CA GLY A 238 -10.12 6.32 6.29
C GLY A 238 -9.77 5.01 5.57
N VAL A 239 -8.48 4.67 5.60
CA VAL A 239 -7.99 3.34 5.20
C VAL A 239 -7.91 2.43 6.42
N VAL A 240 -7.83 1.12 6.19
CA VAL A 240 -7.54 0.12 7.22
C VAL A 240 -6.06 -0.27 7.09
N PRO A 241 -5.23 -0.09 8.14
CA PRO A 241 -3.82 -0.45 8.08
C PRO A 241 -3.65 -1.97 7.95
N ASN A 242 -2.89 -2.40 6.96
CA ASN A 242 -2.49 -3.79 6.77
C ASN A 242 -1.07 -3.98 7.31
N PHE A 243 -0.94 -4.57 8.50
CA PHE A 243 0.32 -4.70 9.21
C PHE A 243 1.30 -5.63 8.47
N ILE A 244 2.40 -5.06 7.99
CA ILE A 244 3.53 -5.78 7.39
C ILE A 244 4.66 -5.88 8.42
N GLY A 245 5.35 -7.03 8.40
CA GLY A 245 6.49 -7.29 9.28
C GLY A 245 6.23 -8.39 10.30
N GLY A 246 5.09 -9.07 10.23
CA GLY A 246 4.69 -10.12 11.17
C GLY A 246 3.56 -9.65 12.09
N GLN A 247 3.05 -10.59 12.89
CA GLN A 247 1.96 -10.31 13.82
C GLN A 247 2.44 -9.38 14.95
N PRO A 248 1.59 -8.43 15.40
CA PRO A 248 1.86 -7.67 16.62
C PRO A 248 2.12 -8.60 17.81
N PRO A 249 3.00 -8.20 18.76
CA PRO A 249 3.31 -9.00 19.94
C PRO A 249 2.07 -9.18 20.80
N ARG A 250 1.93 -10.36 21.42
CA ARG A 250 0.84 -10.63 22.35
C ARG A 250 1.25 -10.27 23.77
N LYS A 251 0.27 -9.92 24.61
CA LYS A 251 0.51 -9.55 26.00
C LYS A 251 1.06 -10.70 26.84
N ASP A 252 0.67 -11.93 26.51
CA ASP A 252 0.97 -13.16 27.23
C ASP A 252 2.26 -13.86 26.76
N GLN A 253 2.90 -13.40 25.68
CA GLN A 253 4.06 -14.06 25.10
C GLN A 253 5.14 -13.05 24.63
N GLY A 254 6.40 -13.36 24.95
CA GLY A 254 7.57 -12.61 24.45
C GLY A 254 8.08 -11.52 25.39
N ASN A 255 8.80 -10.55 24.84
CA ASN A 255 9.39 -9.45 25.60
C ASN A 255 8.33 -8.39 25.93
N ARG A 256 8.12 -8.13 27.22
CA ARG A 256 7.17 -7.12 27.74
C ARG A 256 7.50 -5.71 27.28
N GLU A 257 8.78 -5.34 27.24
CA GLU A 257 9.22 -4.02 26.77
C GLU A 257 8.88 -3.83 25.29
N TYR A 258 9.08 -4.88 24.48
CA TYR A 258 8.69 -4.88 23.08
C TYR A 258 7.19 -4.78 22.86
N TYR A 259 6.41 -5.47 23.70
CA TYR A 259 4.96 -5.31 23.71
C TYR A 259 4.54 -3.88 24.05
N CYS A 260 5.09 -3.30 25.12
CA CYS A 260 4.78 -1.95 25.57
C CYS A 260 5.23 -0.86 24.58
N ALA A 261 6.30 -1.08 23.82
CA ALA A 261 6.71 -0.14 22.76
C ALA A 261 5.87 -0.26 21.48
N THR A 262 5.13 -1.37 21.31
CA THR A 262 4.28 -1.59 20.13
C THR A 262 2.84 -1.11 20.32
N MET A 263 2.33 -1.17 21.54
CA MET A 263 0.95 -0.81 21.91
C MET A 263 0.85 0.65 22.34
#